data_AF-A0A396SZZ0-F1
#
_entry.id   AF-A0A396SZZ0-F1
#
_cell.length_a   1.000
_cell.length_b   1.000
_cell.length_c   1.000
_cell.angle_alpha   90.00
_cell.angle_beta   90.00
_cell.angle_gamma   90.00
#
_symmetry.space_group_name_H-M   'P 1'
#
loop_
_entity.id
_entity.type
_entity.pdbx_description
1 polymer ?
#
loop_
_entity_poly.entity_id
_entity_poly.type
_entity_poly.pdbx_seq_one_letter_code
_entity_poly.pdbx_strand_id
1 'polypeptide(L)'
;MELAAKKKITIEDYQKDKTTFYRITLKDMHLVSRNPLLATLFNDVGNGQTVTTEEIKNSRGKKVSQKVNRCYIDWRKNSYNEVVNQGLLVEKSIHKRNTNQTIICSLLFLSFGGALIFFFKFSELRIVMLVVETILLLFGITALVHSNNMISFYSQKGAEITNQIRGFKHMLEDIGNFEMRDVGDLVLWKDIMPYAVTFDLAKEVLKKLKIEFTADEWQRSDFYIHEPIYNFNSKGFYESFSSSLESSCSIGDASGGFGAGSGGGAF
;
A
#
# COMPACT_ATOMS: atom_id res chain seq x y z
N MET A 1 -10.56 3.66 -7.68
CA MET A 1 -10.42 3.00 -9.01
C MET A 1 -11.49 1.93 -9.21
N GLU A 2 -11.60 0.92 -8.34
CA GLU A 2 -12.61 -0.16 -8.49
C GLU A 2 -14.06 0.36 -8.62
N LEU A 3 -14.45 1.36 -7.81
CA LEU A 3 -15.77 1.98 -7.90
C LEU A 3 -16.04 2.63 -9.27
N ALA A 4 -14.99 3.14 -9.92
CA ALA A 4 -15.09 3.76 -11.23
C ALA A 4 -15.22 2.69 -12.32
N ALA A 5 -14.41 1.61 -12.24
CA ALA A 5 -14.53 0.45 -13.13
C ALA A 5 -15.93 -0.20 -13.06
N LYS A 6 -16.53 -0.25 -11.86
CA LYS A 6 -17.91 -0.72 -11.62
C LYS A 6 -19.00 0.31 -11.95
N LYS A 7 -18.66 1.44 -12.59
CA LYS A 7 -19.58 2.54 -12.97
C LYS A 7 -20.41 3.12 -11.82
N LYS A 8 -19.92 3.00 -10.58
CA LYS A 8 -20.60 3.57 -9.40
C LYS A 8 -20.22 5.03 -9.12
N ILE A 9 -19.09 5.46 -9.68
CA ILE A 9 -18.65 6.86 -9.71
C ILE A 9 -18.22 7.22 -11.13
N THR A 10 -18.36 8.48 -11.50
CA THR A 10 -17.75 9.05 -12.71
C THR A 10 -16.65 10.02 -12.32
N ILE A 11 -15.58 10.04 -13.12
CA ILE A 11 -14.41 10.89 -12.92
C ILE A 11 -14.21 11.69 -14.20
N GLU A 12 -14.21 13.01 -14.08
CA GLU A 12 -14.14 13.95 -15.19
C GLU A 12 -13.02 14.95 -14.94
N ASP A 13 -12.35 15.39 -16.02
CA ASP A 13 -11.35 16.45 -15.95
C ASP A 13 -12.01 17.78 -15.56
N TYR A 14 -11.35 18.50 -14.67
CA TYR A 14 -11.74 19.83 -14.21
C TYR A 14 -10.54 20.77 -14.29
N GLN A 15 -10.49 21.60 -15.33
CA GLN A 15 -9.42 22.58 -15.51
C GLN A 15 -9.72 23.87 -14.74
N LYS A 16 -8.76 24.32 -13.94
CA LYS A 16 -8.80 25.62 -13.27
C LYS A 16 -7.41 26.24 -13.27
N ASP A 17 -7.30 27.47 -13.75
CA ASP A 17 -6.03 28.23 -13.79
C ASP A 17 -4.85 27.42 -14.38
N LYS A 18 -5.08 26.76 -15.52
CA LYS A 18 -4.12 25.87 -16.22
C LYS A 18 -3.68 24.63 -15.43
N THR A 19 -4.29 24.36 -14.28
CA THR A 19 -4.07 23.16 -13.49
C THR A 19 -5.24 22.18 -13.71
N THR A 20 -4.90 20.93 -13.98
CA THR A 20 -5.87 19.85 -14.12
C THR A 20 -6.18 19.25 -12.75
N PHE A 21 -7.41 19.45 -12.31
CA PHE A 21 -8.03 18.74 -11.20
C PHE A 21 -9.03 17.73 -11.75
N TYR A 22 -9.61 16.91 -10.87
CA TYR A 22 -10.58 15.92 -11.25
C TYR A 22 -11.82 16.03 -10.39
N ARG A 23 -12.99 15.94 -11.03
CA ARG A 23 -14.29 15.87 -10.37
C ARG A 23 -14.74 14.43 -10.29
N ILE A 24 -15.05 13.99 -9.08
CA ILE A 24 -15.59 12.68 -8.79
C ILE A 24 -17.08 12.85 -8.48
N THR A 25 -17.95 12.16 -9.21
CA THR A 25 -19.40 12.24 -9.08
C THR A 25 -19.96 10.88 -8.70
N LEU A 26 -20.81 10.82 -7.67
CA LEU A 26 -21.52 9.61 -7.28
C LEU A 26 -22.63 9.29 -8.27
N LYS A 27 -22.69 8.02 -8.70
CA LYS A 27 -23.85 7.45 -9.41
C LYS A 27 -24.70 6.58 -8.48
N ASP A 28 -24.06 5.92 -7.52
CA ASP A 28 -24.74 5.10 -6.50
C ASP A 28 -24.63 5.77 -5.11
N MET A 29 -25.71 6.42 -4.66
CA MET A 29 -25.74 7.08 -3.35
C MET A 29 -25.65 6.10 -2.17
N HIS A 30 -25.96 4.81 -2.35
CA HIS A 30 -25.82 3.80 -1.28
C HIS A 30 -24.35 3.55 -0.88
N LEU A 31 -23.39 4.03 -1.67
CA LEU A 31 -21.97 3.95 -1.32
C LEU A 31 -21.61 4.84 -0.12
N VAL A 32 -22.18 6.04 -0.07
CA VAL A 32 -21.97 7.01 1.01
C VAL A 32 -22.59 6.50 2.30
N SER A 33 -23.76 5.86 2.23
CA SER A 33 -24.44 5.31 3.41
C SER A 33 -23.70 4.14 4.07
N ARG A 34 -22.87 3.41 3.33
CA ARG A 34 -22.18 2.21 3.83
C ARG A 34 -20.73 2.44 4.24
N ASN A 35 -20.11 3.52 3.79
CA ASN A 35 -18.68 3.75 4.02
C ASN A 35 -18.44 5.15 4.63
N PRO A 36 -18.08 5.23 5.93
CA PRO A 36 -17.83 6.50 6.61
C PRO A 36 -16.74 7.36 5.97
N LEU A 37 -15.73 6.75 5.34
CA LEU A 37 -14.68 7.47 4.62
C LEU A 37 -15.25 8.13 3.36
N LEU A 38 -16.05 7.40 2.58
CA LEU A 38 -16.74 7.99 1.42
C LEU A 38 -17.76 9.05 1.86
N ALA A 39 -18.50 8.81 2.95
CA ALA A 39 -19.43 9.80 3.48
C ALA A 39 -18.73 11.11 3.84
N THR A 40 -17.58 11.03 4.51
CA THR A 40 -16.81 12.21 4.89
C THR A 40 -16.24 12.92 3.65
N LEU A 41 -15.74 12.18 2.66
CA LEU A 41 -15.22 12.76 1.42
C LEU A 41 -16.32 13.48 0.61
N PHE A 42 -17.49 12.87 0.42
CA PHE A 42 -18.52 13.48 -0.41
C PHE A 42 -19.35 14.53 0.33
N ASN A 43 -19.73 14.30 1.59
CA ASN A 43 -20.64 15.20 2.31
C ASN A 43 -19.92 16.36 3.01
N ASP A 44 -18.71 16.13 3.54
CA ASP A 44 -18.02 17.15 4.33
C ASP A 44 -16.97 17.93 3.53
N VAL A 45 -16.32 17.29 2.54
CA VAL A 45 -15.36 17.96 1.65
C VAL A 45 -16.04 18.49 0.39
N GLY A 46 -16.92 17.67 -0.20
CA GLY A 46 -17.72 18.03 -1.38
C GLY A 46 -19.10 18.59 -1.02
N ASN A 47 -20.05 18.41 -1.94
CA ASN A 47 -21.44 18.89 -1.82
C ASN A 47 -22.48 17.76 -1.59
N GLY A 48 -22.03 16.55 -1.26
CA GLY A 48 -22.86 15.36 -1.07
C GLY A 48 -23.06 14.51 -2.33
N GLN A 49 -22.87 15.06 -3.53
CA GLN A 49 -22.97 14.32 -4.81
C GLN A 49 -21.63 14.27 -5.55
N THR A 50 -20.86 15.35 -5.47
CA THR A 50 -19.58 15.53 -6.16
C THR A 50 -18.51 16.01 -5.20
N VAL A 51 -17.28 15.57 -5.43
CA VAL A 51 -16.07 16.07 -4.76
C VAL A 51 -14.95 16.21 -5.77
N THR A 52 -14.12 17.22 -5.63
CA THR A 52 -12.98 17.48 -6.52
C THR A 52 -11.65 17.28 -5.80
N THR A 53 -10.60 16.95 -6.55
CA THR A 53 -9.24 16.90 -5.99
C THR A 53 -8.78 18.27 -5.48
N GLU A 54 -9.30 19.35 -6.05
CA GLU A 54 -9.09 20.71 -5.55
C GLU A 54 -9.68 20.90 -4.15
N GLU A 55 -10.95 20.54 -3.93
CA GLU A 55 -11.62 20.67 -2.62
C GLU A 55 -10.90 19.84 -1.56
N ILE A 56 -10.45 18.63 -1.91
CA ILE A 56 -9.64 17.78 -1.03
C ILE A 56 -8.35 18.52 -0.67
N LYS A 57 -7.59 19.01 -1.65
CA LYS A 57 -6.35 19.76 -1.40
C LYS A 57 -6.59 21.01 -0.53
N ASN A 58 -7.66 21.75 -0.80
CA ASN A 58 -8.05 22.97 -0.08
C ASN A 58 -8.67 22.68 1.30
N SER A 59 -8.87 21.41 1.66
CA SER A 59 -9.30 21.00 2.99
C SER A 59 -8.18 21.01 4.03
N ARG A 60 -6.92 21.20 3.60
CA ARG A 60 -5.72 21.21 4.46
C ARG A 60 -5.90 22.09 5.70
N GLY A 61 -5.58 21.53 6.86
CA GLY A 61 -5.64 22.23 8.15
C GLY A 61 -7.05 22.44 8.71
N LYS A 62 -8.11 21.99 8.02
CA LYS A 62 -9.49 22.11 8.49
C LYS A 62 -9.90 20.90 9.34
N LYS A 63 -10.91 21.06 10.19
CA LYS A 63 -11.51 19.96 10.97
C LYS A 63 -11.97 18.79 10.09
N VAL A 64 -12.41 19.08 8.87
CA VAL A 64 -12.82 18.05 7.91
C VAL A 64 -11.66 17.16 7.47
N SER A 65 -10.45 17.70 7.22
CA SER A 65 -9.32 16.86 6.81
C SER A 65 -8.84 15.92 7.93
N GLN A 66 -8.91 16.39 9.19
CA GLN A 66 -8.68 15.54 10.36
C GLN A 66 -9.73 14.42 10.49
N LYS A 67 -10.99 14.70 10.15
CA LYS A 67 -12.06 13.70 10.14
C LYS A 67 -11.82 12.67 9.03
N VAL A 68 -11.44 13.10 7.82
CA VAL A 68 -11.06 12.21 6.71
C VAL A 68 -9.92 11.28 7.14
N ASN A 69 -8.88 11.81 7.78
CA ASN A 69 -7.76 11.00 8.28
C ASN A 69 -8.21 9.95 9.32
N ARG A 70 -9.06 10.34 10.28
CA ARG A 70 -9.61 9.38 11.25
C ARG A 70 -10.40 8.26 10.58
N CYS A 71 -11.31 8.61 9.67
CA CYS A 71 -12.08 7.61 8.91
C CYS A 71 -11.18 6.71 8.06
N TYR A 72 -10.08 7.23 7.52
CA TYR A 72 -9.09 6.45 6.80
C TYR A 72 -8.38 5.45 7.72
N ILE A 73 -7.91 5.89 8.90
CA ILE A 73 -7.28 5.02 9.90
C ILE A 73 -8.25 3.91 10.37
N ASP A 74 -9.51 4.27 10.63
CA ASP A 74 -10.54 3.30 11.03
C ASP A 74 -10.82 2.28 9.93
N TRP A 75 -10.97 2.72 8.68
CA TRP A 75 -11.12 1.83 7.53
C TRP A 75 -9.94 0.88 7.38
N ARG A 76 -8.70 1.38 7.52
CA ARG A 76 -7.47 0.58 7.45
C ARG A 76 -7.45 -0.48 8.55
N LYS A 77 -7.77 -0.10 9.79
CA LYS A 77 -7.83 -1.01 10.93
C LYS A 77 -8.89 -2.10 10.74
N ASN A 78 -10.08 -1.72 10.25
CA ASN A 78 -11.16 -2.66 9.99
C ASN A 78 -10.79 -3.66 8.88
N SER A 79 -10.17 -3.17 7.80
CA SER A 79 -9.71 -4.01 6.68
C SER A 79 -8.63 -5.00 7.14
N TYR A 80 -7.69 -4.55 7.99
CA TYR A 80 -6.68 -5.42 8.59
C TYR A 80 -7.31 -6.48 9.51
N ASN A 81 -8.22 -6.07 10.39
CA ASN A 81 -8.90 -6.98 11.30
C ASN A 81 -9.74 -8.02 10.56
N GLU A 82 -10.31 -7.68 9.41
CA GLU A 82 -11.03 -8.64 8.57
C GLU A 82 -10.11 -9.77 8.09
N VAL A 83 -8.91 -9.44 7.61
CA VAL A 83 -7.88 -10.43 7.20
C VAL A 83 -7.43 -11.31 8.38
N VAL A 84 -7.28 -10.72 9.57
CA VAL A 84 -6.97 -11.45 10.81
C VAL A 84 -8.11 -12.40 11.19
N ASN A 85 -9.36 -11.91 11.19
CA ASN A 85 -10.55 -12.68 11.53
C ASN A 85 -10.81 -13.85 10.55
N GLN A 86 -10.43 -13.69 9.29
CA GLN A 86 -10.45 -14.77 8.29
C GLN A 86 -9.39 -15.85 8.55
N GLY A 87 -8.53 -15.68 9.56
CA GLY A 87 -7.47 -16.61 9.92
C GLY A 87 -6.32 -16.63 8.92
N LEU A 88 -6.16 -15.58 8.11
CA LEU A 88 -5.08 -15.48 7.12
C LEU A 88 -3.75 -15.11 7.79
N LEU A 89 -3.82 -14.37 8.89
CA LEU A 89 -2.67 -14.02 9.72
C LEU A 89 -2.70 -14.82 11.02
N VAL A 90 -1.53 -15.30 11.45
CA VAL A 90 -1.36 -16.01 12.72
C VAL A 90 -0.82 -15.02 13.74
N GLU A 91 -1.72 -14.37 14.47
CA GLU A 91 -1.35 -13.38 15.49
C GLU A 91 -0.41 -13.96 16.56
N LYS A 92 -0.58 -15.24 16.89
CA LYS A 92 0.31 -15.97 17.82
C LYS A 92 1.77 -16.07 17.33
N SER A 93 2.00 -16.17 16.02
CA SER A 93 3.36 -16.25 15.46
C SER A 93 4.03 -14.88 15.45
N ILE A 94 3.26 -13.80 15.22
CA ILE A 94 3.72 -12.41 15.35
C ILE A 94 4.14 -12.12 16.80
N HIS A 95 3.31 -12.48 17.79
CA HIS A 95 3.65 -12.28 19.20
C HIS A 95 4.90 -13.09 19.59
N LYS A 96 4.98 -14.37 19.19
CA LYS A 96 6.15 -15.22 19.45
C LYS A 96 7.44 -14.66 18.85
N ARG A 97 7.38 -14.11 17.62
CA ARG A 97 8.52 -13.45 16.97
C ARG A 97 8.95 -12.20 17.72
N ASN A 98 8.00 -11.33 18.08
CA ASN A 98 8.28 -10.09 18.81
C ASN A 98 8.87 -10.40 20.19
N THR A 99 8.28 -11.33 20.94
CA THR A 99 8.81 -11.75 22.25
C THR A 99 10.23 -12.32 22.13
N ASN A 100 10.49 -13.20 21.15
CA ASN A 100 11.83 -13.75 20.93
C ASN A 100 12.85 -12.65 20.55
N GLN A 101 12.47 -11.71 19.69
CA GLN A 101 13.32 -10.58 19.33
C GLN A 101 13.60 -9.67 20.53
N THR A 102 12.59 -9.37 21.36
CA THR A 102 12.77 -8.59 22.59
C THR A 102 13.72 -9.30 23.56
N ILE A 103 13.58 -10.62 23.73
CA ILE A 103 14.46 -11.41 24.61
C ILE A 103 15.90 -11.35 24.09
N ILE A 104 16.14 -11.61 22.80
CA ILE A 104 17.49 -11.59 22.21
C ILE A 104 18.13 -10.20 22.35
N CYS A 105 17.39 -9.12 22.02
CA CYS A 105 17.89 -7.77 22.16
C CYS A 105 18.20 -7.41 23.63
N SER A 106 17.36 -7.82 24.57
CA SER A 106 17.60 -7.58 26.01
C SER A 106 18.84 -8.32 26.53
N LEU A 107 19.07 -9.55 26.08
CA LEU A 107 20.26 -10.34 26.42
C LEU A 107 21.53 -9.74 25.85
N LEU A 108 21.51 -9.29 24.59
CA LEU A 108 22.66 -8.62 23.96
C LEU A 108 22.99 -7.30 24.67
N PHE A 109 21.97 -6.50 25.01
CA PHE A 109 22.17 -5.25 25.72
C PHE A 109 22.77 -5.47 27.13
N LEU A 110 22.30 -6.50 27.83
CA LEU A 110 22.85 -6.88 29.13
C LEU A 110 24.29 -7.40 29.02
N SER A 111 24.60 -8.22 28.01
CA SER A 111 25.96 -8.70 27.72
C SER A 111 26.92 -7.55 27.48
N PHE A 112 26.53 -6.62 26.60
CA PHE A 112 27.33 -5.45 26.25
C PHE A 112 27.60 -4.56 27.46
N GLY A 113 26.61 -4.33 28.32
CA GLY A 113 26.77 -3.60 29.57
C GLY A 113 27.76 -4.26 30.53
N GLY A 114 27.71 -5.59 30.66
CA GLY A 114 28.68 -6.36 31.44
C GLY A 114 30.10 -6.31 30.88
N ALA A 115 30.24 -6.44 29.55
CA ALA A 115 31.51 -6.35 28.85
C ALA A 115 32.16 -4.96 29.02
N LEU A 116 31.37 -3.89 28.97
CA LEU A 116 31.84 -2.52 29.21
C LEU A 116 32.43 -2.34 30.62
N ILE A 117 31.72 -2.78 31.66
CA ILE A 117 32.19 -2.67 33.05
C ILE A 117 33.50 -3.46 33.23
N PHE A 118 33.57 -4.67 32.66
CA PHE A 118 34.74 -5.53 32.73
C PHE A 118 35.95 -4.94 31.98
N PHE A 119 35.72 -4.32 30.81
CA PHE A 119 36.75 -3.69 29.98
C PHE A 119 37.53 -2.58 30.74
N PHE A 120 36.83 -1.79 31.56
CA PHE A 120 37.47 -0.76 32.39
C PHE A 120 38.19 -1.32 33.63
N LYS A 121 37.80 -2.50 34.13
CA LYS A 121 38.36 -3.09 35.35
C LYS A 121 39.60 -3.96 35.11
N PHE A 122 39.71 -4.66 33.98
CA PHE A 122 40.77 -5.63 33.73
C PHE A 122 41.50 -5.34 32.41
N SER A 123 42.72 -4.78 32.48
CA SER A 123 43.54 -4.40 31.31
C SER A 123 44.04 -5.61 30.51
N GLU A 124 44.50 -6.65 31.20
CA GLU A 124 45.19 -7.79 30.59
C GLU A 124 44.27 -8.71 29.77
N LEU A 125 42.95 -8.65 30.02
CA LEU A 125 41.96 -9.54 29.40
C LEU A 125 41.12 -8.86 28.30
N ARG A 126 41.44 -7.61 27.92
CA ARG A 126 40.63 -6.81 26.99
C ARG A 126 40.44 -7.47 25.62
N ILE A 127 41.52 -8.02 25.05
CA ILE A 127 41.48 -8.66 23.73
C ILE A 127 40.59 -9.90 23.76
N VAL A 128 40.74 -10.74 24.79
CA VAL A 128 39.93 -11.94 24.98
C VAL A 128 38.44 -11.59 25.09
N MET A 129 38.11 -10.54 25.85
CA MET A 129 36.73 -10.08 25.98
C MET A 129 36.14 -9.53 24.68
N LEU A 130 36.93 -8.80 23.89
CA LEU A 130 36.50 -8.29 22.59
C LEU A 130 36.18 -9.46 21.63
N VAL A 131 37.00 -10.52 21.65
CA VAL A 131 36.75 -11.74 20.87
C VAL A 131 35.48 -12.46 21.34
N VAL A 132 35.25 -12.58 22.65
CA VAL A 132 34.04 -13.21 23.18
C VAL A 132 32.78 -12.41 22.83
N GLU A 133 32.80 -11.09 22.99
CA GLU A 133 31.66 -10.22 22.67
C GLU A 133 31.34 -10.21 21.17
N THR A 134 32.37 -10.24 20.31
CA THR A 134 32.16 -10.35 18.86
C THR A 134 31.53 -11.69 18.45
N ILE A 135 31.92 -12.80 19.09
CA ILE A 135 31.27 -14.10 18.86
C ILE A 135 29.80 -14.07 19.32
N LEU A 136 29.51 -13.50 20.49
CA LEU A 136 28.15 -13.36 20.99
C LEU A 136 27.28 -12.48 20.09
N LEU A 137 27.83 -11.39 19.56
CA LEU A 137 27.14 -10.54 18.58
C LEU A 137 26.81 -11.31 17.29
N LEU A 138 27.75 -12.09 16.74
CA LEU A 138 27.50 -12.91 15.56
C LEU A 138 26.39 -13.94 15.81
N PHE A 139 26.40 -14.59 16.98
CA PHE A 139 25.36 -15.52 17.38
C PHE A 139 23.99 -14.83 17.53
N GLY A 140 23.95 -13.66 18.16
CA GLY A 140 22.75 -12.84 18.30
C GLY A 140 22.15 -12.40 16.95
N ILE A 141 22.99 -11.95 16.03
CA ILE A 141 22.57 -11.60 14.66
C ILE A 141 21.99 -12.82 13.95
N THR A 142 22.65 -13.97 14.05
CA THR A 142 22.18 -15.21 13.40
C THR A 142 20.83 -15.66 13.97
N ALA A 143 20.65 -15.59 15.29
CA ALA A 143 19.38 -15.89 15.96
C ALA A 143 18.26 -14.92 15.57
N LEU A 144 18.57 -13.62 15.41
CA LEU A 144 17.63 -12.63 14.91
C LEU A 144 17.20 -12.92 13.47
N VAL A 145 18.15 -13.22 12.58
CA VAL A 145 17.87 -13.59 11.19
C VAL A 145 17.00 -14.86 11.12
N HIS A 146 17.30 -15.87 11.94
CA HIS A 146 16.52 -17.09 11.98
C HIS A 146 15.09 -16.85 12.48
N SER A 147 14.92 -16.09 13.57
CA SER A 147 13.61 -15.68 14.09
C SER A 147 12.79 -14.89 13.06
N ASN A 148 13.47 -14.05 12.27
CA ASN A 148 12.87 -13.23 11.23
C ASN A 148 12.38 -14.05 10.04
N ASN A 149 13.15 -15.05 9.61
CA ASN A 149 12.92 -15.77 8.36
C ASN A 149 12.03 -17.01 8.54
N MET A 150 12.05 -17.68 9.70
CA MET A 150 11.32 -18.94 9.92
C MET A 150 9.92 -18.75 10.51
N ILE A 151 9.65 -17.61 11.15
CA ILE A 151 8.33 -17.34 11.72
C ILE A 151 7.47 -16.65 10.68
N SER A 152 6.77 -17.45 9.89
CA SER A 152 5.73 -16.95 8.99
C SER A 152 4.58 -16.35 9.82
N PHE A 153 4.22 -15.13 9.46
CA PHE A 153 3.06 -14.42 9.99
C PHE A 153 1.77 -14.85 9.30
N TYR A 154 1.87 -15.60 8.20
CA TYR A 154 0.73 -16.17 7.48
C TYR A 154 0.35 -17.54 8.00
N SER A 155 -0.94 -17.82 8.03
CA SER A 155 -1.42 -19.21 8.12
C SER A 155 -1.15 -19.94 6.82
N GLN A 156 -1.33 -21.26 6.75
CA GLN A 156 -1.20 -22.00 5.49
C GLN A 156 -2.12 -21.42 4.40
N LYS A 157 -3.37 -21.12 4.76
CA LYS A 157 -4.35 -20.45 3.88
C LYS A 157 -3.90 -19.03 3.51
N GLY A 158 -3.36 -18.28 4.46
CA GLY A 158 -2.82 -16.94 4.21
C GLY A 158 -1.63 -16.95 3.26
N ALA A 159 -0.75 -17.94 3.39
CA ALA A 159 0.42 -18.10 2.54
C ALA A 159 0.02 -18.44 1.10
N GLU A 160 -0.98 -19.31 0.93
CA GLU A 160 -1.54 -19.65 -0.38
C GLU A 160 -2.14 -18.42 -1.08
N ILE A 161 -3.02 -17.68 -0.41
CA ILE A 161 -3.64 -16.47 -0.96
C ILE A 161 -2.58 -15.40 -1.26
N THR A 162 -1.61 -15.22 -0.36
CA THR A 162 -0.51 -14.26 -0.58
C THR A 162 0.33 -14.66 -1.79
N ASN A 163 0.60 -15.95 -1.98
CA ASN A 163 1.32 -16.44 -3.15
C ASN A 163 0.54 -16.22 -4.45
N GLN A 164 -0.78 -16.38 -4.43
CA GLN A 164 -1.64 -16.05 -5.59
C GLN A 164 -1.57 -14.56 -5.92
N ILE A 165 -1.66 -13.70 -4.91
CA ILE A 165 -1.54 -12.24 -5.08
C ILE A 165 -0.16 -11.85 -5.63
N ARG A 166 0.91 -12.47 -5.10
CA ARG A 166 2.29 -12.26 -5.60
C ARG A 166 2.46 -12.76 -7.03
N GLY A 167 1.92 -13.92 -7.36
CA GLY A 167 1.93 -14.45 -8.72
C GLY A 167 1.19 -13.53 -9.69
N PHE A 168 0.05 -12.99 -9.28
CA PHE A 168 -0.70 -12.01 -10.06
C PHE A 168 0.07 -10.69 -10.22
N LYS A 169 0.75 -10.21 -9.18
CA LYS A 169 1.65 -9.04 -9.27
C LYS A 169 2.78 -9.31 -10.28
N HIS A 170 3.47 -10.44 -10.17
CA HIS A 170 4.54 -10.81 -11.10
C HIS A 170 4.04 -10.94 -12.53
N MET A 171 2.84 -11.50 -12.75
CA MET A 171 2.21 -11.52 -14.06
C MET A 171 1.99 -10.10 -14.62
N LEU A 172 1.59 -9.13 -13.79
CA LEU A 172 1.44 -7.73 -14.20
C LEU A 172 2.78 -7.01 -14.39
N GLU A 173 3.84 -7.42 -13.69
CA GLU A 173 5.20 -6.92 -13.91
C GLU A 173 5.76 -7.43 -15.25
N ASP A 174 5.53 -8.70 -15.56
CA ASP A 174 5.97 -9.36 -16.80
C ASP A 174 5.00 -9.16 -17.97
N ILE A 175 4.10 -8.18 -17.88
CA ILE A 175 3.06 -7.87 -18.88
C ILE A 175 3.61 -7.56 -20.29
N GLY A 176 4.91 -7.28 -20.39
CA GLY A 176 5.60 -7.08 -21.65
C GLY A 176 6.08 -8.34 -22.36
N ASN A 177 6.02 -9.50 -21.70
CA ASN A 177 6.58 -10.78 -22.15
C ASN A 177 5.53 -11.74 -22.73
N PHE A 178 4.26 -11.37 -22.74
CA PHE A 178 3.17 -12.14 -23.35
C PHE A 178 2.20 -11.24 -24.10
N GLU A 179 1.51 -11.80 -25.08
CA GLU A 179 0.46 -11.11 -25.84
C GLU A 179 -0.75 -10.90 -24.92
N MET A 180 -1.13 -9.65 -24.66
CA MET A 180 -2.23 -9.37 -23.73
C MET A 180 -3.59 -9.81 -24.25
N ARG A 181 -3.73 -9.95 -25.56
CA ARG A 181 -4.94 -10.48 -26.21
C ARG A 181 -5.21 -11.93 -25.83
N ASP A 182 -4.16 -12.70 -25.55
CA ASP A 182 -4.29 -14.10 -25.12
C ASP A 182 -4.79 -14.22 -23.68
N VAL A 183 -4.52 -13.20 -22.85
CA VAL A 183 -4.96 -13.15 -21.45
C VAL A 183 -6.42 -12.68 -21.34
N GLY A 184 -6.84 -11.76 -22.20
CA GLY A 184 -8.25 -11.37 -22.30
C GLY A 184 -8.50 -10.11 -23.08
N ASP A 185 -9.78 -9.78 -23.22
CA ASP A 185 -10.24 -8.59 -23.93
C ASP A 185 -10.09 -7.31 -23.09
N LEU A 186 -10.32 -6.15 -23.73
CA LEU A 186 -10.33 -4.85 -23.06
C LEU A 186 -11.36 -4.79 -21.92
N VAL A 187 -12.40 -5.62 -21.92
CA VAL A 187 -13.39 -5.67 -20.83
C VAL A 187 -12.75 -6.29 -19.58
N LEU A 188 -12.03 -7.40 -19.72
CA LEU A 188 -11.29 -8.02 -18.62
C LEU A 188 -10.21 -7.08 -18.07
N TRP A 189 -9.44 -6.44 -18.96
CA TRP A 189 -8.37 -5.53 -18.54
C TRP A 189 -8.89 -4.32 -17.77
N LYS A 190 -10.10 -3.85 -18.06
CA LYS A 190 -10.76 -2.78 -17.29
C LYS A 190 -10.97 -3.18 -15.84
N ASP A 191 -11.33 -4.44 -15.59
CA ASP A 191 -11.55 -4.96 -14.24
C ASP A 191 -10.22 -5.29 -13.52
N ILE A 192 -9.15 -5.58 -14.28
CA ILE A 192 -7.80 -5.80 -13.76
C ILE A 192 -7.10 -4.48 -13.37
N MET A 193 -7.30 -3.41 -14.14
CA MET A 193 -6.58 -2.14 -13.97
C MET A 193 -6.62 -1.54 -12.56
N PRO A 194 -7.74 -1.55 -11.81
CA PRO A 194 -7.74 -1.11 -10.42
C PRO A 194 -6.69 -1.81 -9.54
N TYR A 195 -6.38 -3.08 -9.79
CA TYR A 195 -5.35 -3.82 -9.06
C TYR A 195 -3.95 -3.43 -9.52
N ALA A 196 -3.73 -3.21 -10.82
CA ALA A 196 -2.46 -2.68 -11.32
C ALA A 196 -2.12 -1.32 -10.69
N VAL A 197 -3.13 -0.49 -10.39
CA VAL A 197 -2.94 0.78 -9.65
C VAL A 197 -2.47 0.52 -8.22
N THR A 198 -3.00 -0.51 -7.54
CA THR A 198 -2.56 -0.85 -6.17
C THR A 198 -1.12 -1.37 -6.12
N PHE A 199 -0.62 -1.95 -7.21
CA PHE A 199 0.77 -2.43 -7.32
C PHE A 199 1.72 -1.39 -7.93
N ASP A 200 1.26 -0.19 -8.27
CA ASP A 200 2.03 0.84 -8.98
C ASP A 200 2.50 0.43 -10.38
N LEU A 201 1.81 -0.52 -11.02
CA LEU A 201 2.13 -1.06 -12.36
C LEU A 201 1.19 -0.53 -13.46
N ALA A 202 0.17 0.25 -13.10
CA ALA A 202 -0.88 0.69 -14.02
C ALA A 202 -0.36 1.43 -15.27
N LYS A 203 0.73 2.20 -15.13
CA LYS A 203 1.35 2.91 -16.26
C LYS A 203 1.95 1.96 -17.29
N GLU A 204 2.63 0.91 -16.82
CA GLU A 204 3.27 -0.10 -17.68
C GLU A 204 2.22 -0.94 -18.40
N VAL A 205 1.22 -1.42 -17.64
CA VAL A 205 0.07 -2.17 -18.16
C VAL A 205 -0.68 -1.35 -19.22
N LEU A 206 -1.01 -0.08 -18.93
CA LEU A 206 -1.74 0.76 -19.89
C LEU A 206 -0.93 1.03 -21.17
N LYS A 207 0.38 1.27 -21.04
CA LYS A 207 1.26 1.52 -22.20
C LYS A 207 1.23 0.33 -23.15
N LYS A 208 1.30 -0.88 -22.60
CA LYS A 208 1.30 -2.12 -23.38
C LYS A 208 -0.09 -2.42 -23.96
N LEU A 209 -1.18 -2.17 -23.23
CA LEU A 209 -2.55 -2.26 -23.77
C LEU A 209 -2.76 -1.36 -25.00
N LYS A 210 -2.24 -0.13 -24.97
CA LYS A 210 -2.33 0.81 -26.11
C LYS A 210 -1.51 0.38 -27.34
N ILE A 211 -0.53 -0.51 -27.17
CA ILE A 211 0.27 -1.07 -28.28
C ILE A 211 -0.48 -2.26 -28.88
N GLU A 212 -1.08 -3.09 -28.04
CA GLU A 212 -1.68 -4.38 -28.43
C GLU A 212 -3.08 -4.24 -29.05
N PHE A 213 -3.85 -3.24 -28.60
CA PHE A 213 -5.21 -2.99 -29.09
C PHE A 213 -5.25 -1.82 -30.08
N THR A 214 -6.04 -1.97 -31.13
CA THR A 214 -6.19 -0.94 -32.17
C THR A 214 -6.92 0.29 -31.64
N ALA A 215 -6.71 1.45 -32.26
CA ALA A 215 -7.38 2.70 -31.89
C ALA A 215 -8.92 2.59 -31.95
N ASP A 216 -9.46 1.83 -32.90
CA ASP A 216 -10.90 1.60 -33.06
C ASP A 216 -11.48 0.72 -31.95
N GLU A 217 -10.77 -0.36 -31.57
CA GLU A 217 -11.14 -1.21 -30.42
C GLU A 217 -11.11 -0.39 -29.12
N TRP A 218 -10.08 0.45 -28.96
CA TRP A 218 -9.95 1.34 -27.80
C TRP A 218 -11.12 2.32 -27.72
N GLN A 219 -11.43 3.03 -28.80
CA GLN A 219 -12.53 4.01 -28.86
C GLN A 219 -13.91 3.40 -28.62
N ARG A 220 -14.13 2.16 -29.07
CA ARG A 220 -15.38 1.43 -28.84
C ARG A 220 -15.48 0.80 -27.45
N SER A 221 -14.37 0.74 -26.72
CA SER A 221 -14.33 0.13 -25.40
C SER A 221 -14.72 1.10 -24.28
N ASP A 222 -15.23 0.55 -23.17
CA ASP A 222 -15.47 1.29 -21.92
C ASP A 222 -14.19 2.01 -21.39
N PHE A 223 -12.99 1.58 -21.82
CA PHE A 223 -11.72 2.21 -21.42
C PHE A 223 -11.58 3.65 -21.92
N TYR A 224 -12.10 3.96 -23.11
CA TYR A 224 -12.04 5.30 -23.67
C TYR A 224 -12.85 6.30 -22.84
N ILE A 225 -14.03 5.90 -22.36
CA ILE A 225 -14.87 6.70 -21.46
C ILE A 225 -14.15 6.98 -20.12
N HIS A 226 -13.22 6.12 -19.75
CA HIS A 226 -12.43 6.21 -18.52
C HIS A 226 -11.01 6.73 -18.75
N GLU A 227 -10.70 7.31 -19.91
CA GLU A 227 -9.38 7.86 -20.19
C GLU A 227 -8.88 8.85 -19.12
N PRO A 228 -9.69 9.77 -18.56
CA PRO A 228 -9.28 10.65 -17.46
C PRO A 228 -8.70 9.93 -16.24
N ILE A 229 -9.23 8.73 -15.97
CA ILE A 229 -8.85 7.89 -14.83
C ILE A 229 -7.45 7.30 -15.04
N TYR A 230 -7.12 6.99 -16.30
CA TYR A 230 -5.91 6.27 -16.70
C TYR A 230 -4.93 7.17 -17.47
N ASN A 231 -5.12 8.49 -17.46
CA ASN A 231 -4.21 9.40 -18.16
C ASN A 231 -2.88 9.54 -17.39
N PHE A 232 -1.95 8.62 -17.62
CA PHE A 232 -0.61 8.60 -16.98
C PHE A 232 0.47 9.39 -17.75
N ASN A 233 0.08 10.11 -18.81
CA ASN A 233 0.98 10.99 -19.57
C ASN A 233 1.03 12.41 -18.98
N SER A 234 0.01 12.83 -18.24
CA SER A 234 -0.06 14.04 -17.41
C SER A 234 -0.23 13.65 -15.93
N LYS A 235 -0.42 14.61 -15.01
CA LYS A 235 -0.87 14.30 -13.63
C LYS A 235 -2.25 13.66 -13.70
N GLY A 236 -2.30 12.34 -13.90
CA GLY A 236 -3.52 11.56 -13.99
C GLY A 236 -4.37 11.65 -12.74
N PHE A 237 -5.61 11.18 -12.82
CA PHE A 237 -6.54 11.18 -11.69
C PHE A 237 -5.89 10.62 -10.41
N TYR A 238 -5.24 9.47 -10.51
CA TYR A 238 -4.61 8.79 -9.37
C TYR A 238 -3.56 9.67 -8.67
N GLU A 239 -2.62 10.23 -9.43
CA GLU A 239 -1.56 11.09 -8.90
C GLU A 239 -2.14 12.38 -8.28
N SER A 240 -3.11 12.99 -8.95
CA SER A 240 -3.79 14.21 -8.46
C SER A 240 -4.55 13.93 -7.17
N PHE A 241 -5.26 12.81 -7.10
CA PHE A 241 -6.01 12.39 -5.94
C PHE A 241 -5.08 12.04 -4.77
N SER A 242 -4.06 11.19 -4.98
CA SER A 242 -3.09 10.81 -3.93
C SER A 242 -2.37 12.04 -3.37
N SER A 243 -1.85 12.89 -4.25
CA SER A 243 -1.14 14.11 -3.84
C SER A 243 -2.06 15.08 -3.07
N SER A 244 -3.33 15.21 -3.48
CA SER A 244 -4.29 16.07 -2.77
C SER A 244 -4.62 15.52 -1.38
N LEU A 245 -4.72 14.20 -1.25
CA LEU A 245 -5.04 13.50 -0.02
C LEU A 245 -3.86 13.53 0.98
N GLU A 246 -2.65 13.24 0.50
CA GLU A 246 -1.40 13.34 1.28
C GLU A 246 -1.18 14.77 1.78
N SER A 247 -1.34 15.76 0.90
CA SER A 247 -1.09 17.16 1.25
C SER A 247 -2.12 17.77 2.21
N SER A 248 -3.36 17.25 2.24
CA SER A 248 -4.46 17.82 3.03
C SER A 248 -4.77 17.07 4.32
N CYS A 249 -4.69 15.74 4.26
CA CYS A 249 -5.18 14.86 5.32
C CYS A 249 -4.06 14.16 6.10
N SER A 250 -2.78 14.35 5.72
CA SER A 250 -1.64 13.65 6.35
C SER A 250 -1.85 12.13 6.39
N ILE A 251 -2.39 11.59 5.30
CA ILE A 251 -2.71 10.15 5.18
C ILE A 251 -1.45 9.30 4.92
N GLY A 252 -0.29 9.94 4.69
CA GLY A 252 1.03 9.32 4.79
C GLY A 252 1.59 9.41 6.21
N ASP A 253 2.21 8.32 6.68
CA ASP A 253 3.02 8.21 7.91
C ASP A 253 2.32 8.17 9.28
N ALA A 254 1.19 7.46 9.38
CA ALA A 254 0.76 6.87 10.65
C ALA A 254 1.23 5.40 10.74
N SER A 255 2.47 5.23 11.20
CA SER A 255 3.08 4.01 11.76
C SER A 255 2.82 2.67 11.02
N GLY A 256 3.78 2.30 10.17
CA GLY A 256 4.08 0.90 9.82
C GLY A 256 3.36 0.35 8.59
N GLY A 257 4.09 0.18 7.49
CA GLY A 257 3.94 -1.02 6.65
C GLY A 257 3.30 -0.91 5.26
N PHE A 258 3.08 0.28 4.71
CA PHE A 258 2.83 0.43 3.26
C PHE A 258 3.58 1.68 2.74
N GLY A 259 4.89 1.72 3.03
CA GLY A 259 5.80 2.62 2.35
C GLY A 259 6.31 1.93 1.09
N ALA A 260 5.96 2.49 -0.07
CA ALA A 260 6.69 2.27 -1.31
C ALA A 260 8.14 2.73 -1.10
N GLY A 261 8.96 1.81 -0.61
CA GLY A 261 10.38 1.96 -0.43
C GLY A 261 11.05 0.81 -1.14
N SER A 262 11.72 1.12 -2.25
CA SER A 262 12.80 0.33 -2.82
C SER A 262 13.69 -0.18 -1.66
N GLY A 263 13.55 -1.46 -1.33
CA GLY A 263 14.24 -2.09 -0.22
C GLY A 263 14.01 -3.59 -0.28
N GLY A 264 14.95 -4.30 -0.90
CA GLY A 264 14.96 -5.74 -0.92
C GLY A 264 14.85 -6.31 0.50
N GLY A 265 13.98 -7.31 0.65
CA GLY A 265 13.95 -8.19 1.81
C GLY A 265 13.28 -7.62 3.06
N ALA A 266 11.95 -7.60 3.07
CA ALA A 266 11.14 -7.91 4.26
C ALA A 266 9.63 -7.83 3.95
N PHE A 267 9.13 -8.67 3.03
CA PHE A 267 7.69 -8.94 2.88
C PHE A 267 7.49 -10.38 2.41
#